data_AF-A0A924KUG8-F1
#
_entry.id   AF-A0A924KUG8-F1
#
_cell.length_a   1.000
_cell.length_b   1.000
_cell.length_c   1.000
_cell.angle_alpha   90.00
_cell.angle_beta   90.00
_cell.angle_gamma   90.00
#
_symmetry.space_group_name_H-M   'P 1'
#
loop_
_entity.id
_entity.type
_entity.pdbx_description
1 polymer ?
#
loop_
_entity_poly.entity_id
_entity_poly.type
_entity_poly.pdbx_seq_one_letter_code
_entity_poly.pdbx_strand_id
1 'polypeptide(L)'
;GKESRAEFGERDAPEVADRLDQQPCTVVVAVALGDDTRAIPAAPILEPPAYRAWRQYRVPHYGYPLFSNAIPGPVIGKSVALPMFGKGRTLDLWRYRRVVSSRNWRTPRDEISLINWAQNDYAISPLLDGPIPERDVVAAAKGLTASLVYWLQTAAPNANGGFGYPQLQLAAGVLGTDGYAQQVYVRESRRIVGLDCLTQSQILVQPNPHEADAVVPNAVVPNAVVPNAVVPFQADNSVGVAWYNMDIHPTCVSGHAINAMVRPFTLPLGCFIARDCDNLIPACKNISVTHLVNAATRTHPTEWLIGEVAGLLADYALQCGQPLAAIHSDRERVRELQRKLLAVGIPIRWDEPLLRRLTNIPAHSLEV
;
A
#
# COMPACT_ATOMS: atom_id res chain seq x y z
N GLY A 1 9.60 -7.98 -6.67
CA GLY A 1 9.50 -9.38 -7.12
C GLY A 1 9.49 -10.32 -5.94
N LYS A 2 9.07 -11.55 -6.16
CA LYS A 2 8.81 -12.60 -5.16
C LYS A 2 10.01 -13.52 -4.95
N GLU A 3 10.36 -13.71 -3.70
CA GLU A 3 11.21 -14.80 -3.23
C GLU A 3 10.41 -16.11 -3.22
N SER A 4 11.11 -17.24 -3.23
CA SER A 4 10.51 -18.57 -3.11
C SER A 4 10.20 -18.94 -1.66
N ARG A 5 9.28 -19.90 -1.48
CA ARG A 5 8.98 -20.50 -0.18
C ARG A 5 10.22 -21.10 0.47
N ALA A 6 11.11 -21.71 -0.30
CA ALA A 6 12.32 -22.34 0.22
C ALA A 6 13.35 -21.33 0.77
N GLU A 7 13.36 -20.09 0.27
CA GLU A 7 14.31 -19.07 0.71
C GLU A 7 14.05 -18.57 2.14
N PHE A 8 12.79 -18.43 2.53
CA PHE A 8 12.40 -17.81 3.81
C PHE A 8 11.40 -18.65 4.64
N GLY A 9 11.00 -19.82 4.15
CA GLY A 9 10.00 -20.67 4.82
C GLY A 9 8.61 -20.04 4.88
N GLU A 10 8.26 -19.21 3.91
CA GLU A 10 7.01 -18.44 3.92
C GLU A 10 5.88 -19.19 3.21
N ARG A 11 4.78 -19.44 3.93
CA ARG A 11 3.66 -20.25 3.42
C ARG A 11 3.02 -19.67 2.16
N ASP A 12 2.90 -18.35 2.08
CA ASP A 12 2.19 -17.66 0.99
C ASP A 12 3.13 -17.25 -0.16
N ALA A 13 4.41 -17.62 -0.08
CA ALA A 13 5.38 -17.44 -1.16
C ALA A 13 5.23 -18.55 -2.23
N PRO A 14 5.55 -18.26 -3.50
CA PRO A 14 5.55 -19.25 -4.58
C PRO A 14 6.65 -20.32 -4.37
N GLU A 15 6.51 -21.49 -5.00
CA GLU A 15 7.56 -22.53 -4.96
C GLU A 15 8.86 -22.07 -5.62
N VAL A 16 8.75 -21.29 -6.69
CA VAL A 16 9.88 -20.76 -7.46
C VAL A 16 9.85 -19.25 -7.38
N ALA A 17 11.01 -18.65 -7.11
CA ALA A 17 11.15 -17.21 -7.06
C ALA A 17 10.92 -16.58 -8.44
N ASP A 18 10.29 -15.41 -8.46
CA ASP A 18 10.10 -14.62 -9.68
C ASP A 18 10.31 -13.13 -9.36
N ARG A 19 11.46 -12.60 -9.77
CA ARG A 19 11.82 -11.19 -9.53
C ARG A 19 10.97 -10.22 -10.36
N LEU A 20 10.35 -10.70 -11.45
CA LEU A 20 9.48 -9.92 -12.33
C LEU A 20 8.02 -9.92 -11.87
N ASP A 21 7.62 -10.82 -10.97
CA ASP A 21 6.28 -10.79 -10.37
C ASP A 21 6.18 -9.68 -9.31
N GLN A 22 5.93 -8.47 -9.78
CA GLN A 22 5.87 -7.25 -8.99
C GLN A 22 4.41 -6.81 -8.77
N GLN A 23 4.15 -6.10 -7.68
CA GLN A 23 2.92 -5.35 -7.51
C GLN A 23 2.75 -4.26 -8.57
N PRO A 24 1.49 -3.90 -8.89
CA PRO A 24 1.19 -2.88 -9.89
C PRO A 24 1.75 -1.52 -9.52
N CYS A 25 2.05 -0.74 -10.55
CA CYS A 25 2.25 0.70 -10.44
C CYS A 25 0.97 1.46 -10.82
N THR A 26 0.82 2.69 -10.33
CA THR A 26 -0.40 3.48 -10.56
C THR A 26 -0.02 4.92 -10.85
N VAL A 27 -0.50 5.49 -11.95
CA VAL A 27 -0.46 6.94 -12.14
C VAL A 27 -1.69 7.51 -11.44
N VAL A 28 -1.49 8.16 -10.29
CA VAL A 28 -2.58 8.78 -9.53
C VAL A 28 -3.15 9.95 -10.32
N VAL A 29 -4.47 10.17 -10.26
CA VAL A 29 -5.12 11.32 -10.88
C VAL A 29 -5.99 12.05 -9.86
N ALA A 30 -5.94 13.38 -9.87
CA ALA A 30 -6.83 14.22 -9.10
C ALA A 30 -8.10 14.49 -9.91
N VAL A 31 -9.25 14.16 -9.33
CA VAL A 31 -10.56 14.39 -9.93
C VAL A 31 -11.36 15.29 -8.99
N ALA A 32 -11.96 16.32 -9.56
CA ALA A 32 -12.87 17.23 -8.89
C ALA A 32 -14.32 16.78 -9.11
N LEU A 33 -15.13 16.94 -8.07
CA LEU A 33 -16.58 16.85 -8.14
C LEU A 33 -17.14 18.27 -7.96
N GLY A 34 -17.68 18.81 -9.04
CA GLY A 34 -18.32 20.12 -9.04
C GLY A 34 -19.62 20.13 -8.24
N ASP A 35 -20.02 21.31 -7.76
CA ASP A 35 -21.34 21.53 -7.14
C ASP A 35 -22.44 21.36 -8.20
N ASP A 36 -23.41 20.47 -7.94
CA ASP A 36 -24.57 20.20 -8.81
C ASP A 36 -25.37 21.47 -9.15
N THR A 37 -25.18 22.56 -8.39
CA THR A 37 -25.82 23.86 -8.62
C THR A 37 -25.02 24.85 -9.49
N ARG A 38 -23.76 24.54 -9.85
CA ARG A 38 -22.84 25.50 -10.52
C ARG A 38 -22.24 25.04 -11.84
N ALA A 39 -22.21 23.74 -12.14
CA ALA A 39 -21.52 23.25 -13.34
C ALA A 39 -22.51 22.92 -14.47
N ILE A 40 -22.37 23.60 -15.61
CA ILE A 40 -22.75 23.01 -16.90
C ILE A 40 -21.91 21.72 -17.03
N PRO A 41 -22.49 20.55 -17.39
CA PRO A 41 -21.74 19.34 -17.62
C PRO A 41 -20.58 19.62 -18.58
N ALA A 42 -19.34 19.48 -18.10
CA ALA A 42 -18.18 19.62 -18.96
C ALA A 42 -18.06 18.37 -19.85
N ALA A 43 -17.59 18.58 -21.08
CA ALA A 43 -17.34 17.48 -22.00
C ALA A 43 -16.34 16.49 -21.36
N PRO A 44 -16.49 15.18 -21.60
CA PRO A 44 -15.51 14.20 -21.15
C PRO A 44 -14.15 14.47 -21.79
N ILE A 45 -13.10 13.93 -21.21
CA ILE A 45 -11.80 13.88 -21.88
C ILE A 45 -11.92 13.09 -23.20
N LEU A 46 -10.95 13.28 -24.11
CA LEU A 46 -10.91 12.48 -25.34
C LEU A 46 -10.77 10.99 -25.00
N GLU A 47 -11.51 10.14 -25.73
CA GLU A 47 -11.45 8.68 -25.56
C GLU A 47 -10.00 8.20 -25.69
N PRO A 48 -9.38 7.63 -24.63
CA PRO A 48 -8.01 7.16 -24.70
C PRO A 48 -7.87 5.96 -25.66
N PRO A 49 -6.76 5.82 -26.42
CA PRO A 49 -6.62 4.77 -27.42
C PRO A 49 -6.86 3.34 -26.90
N ALA A 50 -6.44 3.05 -25.67
CA ALA A 50 -6.59 1.73 -25.05
C ALA A 50 -7.92 1.53 -24.29
N TYR A 51 -8.82 2.52 -24.27
CA TYR A 51 -10.04 2.49 -23.46
C TYR A 51 -10.89 1.24 -23.74
N ARG A 52 -11.10 0.92 -25.02
CA ARG A 52 -11.95 -0.23 -25.41
C ARG A 52 -11.39 -1.56 -24.92
N ALA A 53 -10.06 -1.73 -24.97
CA ALA A 53 -9.39 -2.91 -24.43
C ALA A 53 -9.56 -2.98 -22.90
N TRP A 54 -9.33 -1.87 -22.20
CA TRP A 54 -9.51 -1.81 -20.74
C TRP A 54 -10.96 -2.02 -20.30
N ARG A 55 -11.94 -1.55 -21.08
CA ARG A 55 -13.37 -1.75 -20.81
C ARG A 55 -13.77 -3.23 -20.86
N GLN A 56 -13.08 -4.02 -21.68
CA GLN A 56 -13.30 -5.46 -21.81
C GLN A 56 -12.44 -6.29 -20.84
N TYR A 57 -11.35 -5.70 -20.32
CA TYR A 57 -10.41 -6.38 -19.44
C TYR A 57 -11.09 -6.92 -18.18
N ARG A 58 -10.76 -8.17 -17.85
CA ARG A 58 -11.22 -8.90 -16.68
C ARG A 58 -10.02 -9.15 -15.77
N VAL A 59 -10.15 -8.86 -14.49
CA VAL A 59 -9.05 -9.03 -13.54
C VAL A 59 -8.75 -10.54 -13.39
N PRO A 60 -7.50 -10.99 -13.65
CA PRO A 60 -7.12 -12.40 -13.53
C PRO A 60 -7.47 -12.97 -12.15
N HIS A 61 -7.90 -14.24 -12.09
CA HIS A 61 -8.36 -14.95 -10.86
C HIS A 61 -9.63 -14.44 -10.19
N TYR A 62 -10.00 -13.19 -10.39
CA TYR A 62 -11.20 -12.59 -9.80
C TYR A 62 -12.38 -12.53 -10.79
N GLY A 63 -12.10 -12.43 -12.09
CA GLY A 63 -13.10 -12.55 -13.16
C GLY A 63 -14.08 -11.38 -13.31
N TYR A 64 -13.97 -10.32 -12.50
CA TYR A 64 -14.80 -9.13 -12.64
C TYR A 64 -14.20 -8.12 -13.66
N PRO A 65 -15.02 -7.27 -14.31
CA PRO A 65 -14.51 -6.22 -15.20
C PRO A 65 -13.65 -5.21 -14.43
N LEU A 66 -12.45 -4.88 -14.92
CA LEU A 66 -11.58 -3.89 -14.26
C LEU A 66 -12.31 -2.56 -14.04
N PHE A 67 -13.06 -2.09 -15.04
CA PHE A 67 -13.95 -0.93 -14.88
C PHE A 67 -15.31 -1.36 -14.31
N SER A 68 -15.36 -1.46 -13.00
CA SER A 68 -16.55 -1.73 -12.20
C SER A 68 -16.38 -1.18 -10.77
N ASN A 69 -17.39 -1.38 -9.93
CA ASN A 69 -17.32 -1.09 -8.50
C ASN A 69 -16.64 -2.21 -7.68
N ALA A 70 -16.19 -3.29 -8.32
CA ALA A 70 -15.55 -4.41 -7.66
C ALA A 70 -14.05 -4.17 -7.46
N ILE A 71 -13.54 -4.61 -6.31
CA ILE A 71 -12.12 -4.64 -5.95
C ILE A 71 -11.75 -6.04 -5.44
N PRO A 72 -10.46 -6.43 -5.41
CA PRO A 72 -10.04 -7.67 -4.77
C PRO A 72 -10.54 -7.70 -3.34
N GLY A 73 -11.26 -8.76 -3.01
CA GLY A 73 -11.80 -9.00 -1.68
C GLY A 73 -10.75 -9.59 -0.76
N PRO A 74 -11.10 -9.73 0.52
CA PRO A 74 -10.18 -10.27 1.51
C PRO A 74 -9.90 -11.76 1.24
N VAL A 75 -10.87 -12.51 0.72
CA VAL A 75 -10.70 -13.91 0.32
C VAL A 75 -10.07 -13.97 -1.07
N ILE A 76 -9.01 -14.77 -1.22
CA ILE A 76 -8.32 -14.99 -2.49
C ILE A 76 -9.34 -15.40 -3.58
N GLY A 77 -9.26 -14.74 -4.74
CA GLY A 77 -10.15 -14.98 -5.88
C GLY A 77 -11.60 -14.50 -5.68
N LYS A 78 -11.95 -13.87 -4.55
CA LYS A 78 -13.24 -13.23 -4.33
C LYS A 78 -13.10 -11.72 -4.43
N SER A 79 -14.13 -11.04 -4.91
CA SER A 79 -14.20 -9.59 -4.97
C SER A 79 -15.22 -9.04 -3.98
N VAL A 80 -15.02 -7.80 -3.55
CA VAL A 80 -16.02 -7.01 -2.84
C VAL A 80 -16.37 -5.78 -3.68
N ALA A 81 -17.59 -5.28 -3.57
CA ALA A 81 -18.02 -4.08 -4.27
C ALA A 81 -18.04 -2.88 -3.32
N LEU A 82 -17.44 -1.77 -3.74
CA LEU A 82 -17.54 -0.49 -3.04
C LEU A 82 -18.44 0.45 -3.85
N PRO A 83 -19.46 1.08 -3.25
CA PRO A 83 -20.25 2.08 -3.97
C PRO A 83 -19.34 3.23 -4.44
N MET A 84 -19.77 3.94 -5.50
CA MET A 84 -19.07 5.15 -5.93
C MET A 84 -19.19 6.25 -4.88
N PHE A 85 -20.42 6.45 -4.37
CA PHE A 85 -20.76 7.40 -3.32
C PHE A 85 -21.54 6.68 -2.21
N GLY A 86 -20.96 6.58 -1.02
CA GLY A 86 -21.58 5.96 0.15
C GLY A 86 -22.26 6.98 1.05
N LYS A 87 -23.04 6.49 2.03
CA LYS A 87 -23.64 7.30 3.11
C LYS A 87 -22.97 7.00 4.44
N GLY A 88 -23.07 7.93 5.39
CA GLY A 88 -22.59 7.71 6.76
C GLY A 88 -21.14 7.22 6.81
N ARG A 89 -20.94 6.03 7.41
CA ARG A 89 -19.64 5.39 7.62
C ARG A 89 -19.26 4.34 6.55
N THR A 90 -20.14 4.08 5.58
CA THR A 90 -19.89 3.13 4.48
C THR A 90 -18.66 3.57 3.70
N LEU A 91 -17.69 2.68 3.52
CA LEU A 91 -16.55 2.93 2.65
C LEU A 91 -17.00 3.03 1.19
N ASP A 92 -16.52 4.03 0.45
CA ASP A 92 -16.80 4.21 -0.97
C ASP A 92 -15.59 4.75 -1.73
N LEU A 93 -15.63 4.58 -3.06
CA LEU A 93 -14.52 4.93 -3.95
C LEU A 93 -14.18 6.43 -3.91
N TRP A 94 -15.19 7.31 -3.81
CA TRP A 94 -14.99 8.76 -3.81
C TRP A 94 -14.34 9.27 -2.54
N ARG A 95 -14.92 8.95 -1.36
CA ARG A 95 -14.53 9.51 -0.07
C ARG A 95 -13.24 8.89 0.48
N TYR A 96 -12.91 7.65 0.09
CA TYR A 96 -11.75 6.91 0.63
C TYR A 96 -10.41 7.66 0.48
N ARG A 97 -10.22 8.40 -0.62
CA ARG A 97 -9.00 9.20 -0.87
C ARG A 97 -9.31 10.68 -1.15
N ARG A 98 -10.39 11.20 -0.56
CA ARG A 98 -10.78 12.60 -0.71
C ARG A 98 -9.84 13.51 0.08
N VAL A 99 -9.20 14.44 -0.63
CA VAL A 99 -8.25 15.41 -0.06
C VAL A 99 -8.85 16.80 0.13
N VAL A 100 -9.92 17.13 -0.61
CA VAL A 100 -10.72 18.34 -0.39
C VAL A 100 -12.17 17.96 -0.18
N SER A 101 -12.69 18.29 1.00
CA SER A 101 -14.11 18.17 1.34
C SER A 101 -14.68 19.58 1.48
N SER A 102 -15.69 19.92 0.67
CA SER A 102 -16.30 21.26 0.64
C SER A 102 -16.78 21.71 2.03
N ARG A 103 -17.25 20.76 2.85
CA ARG A 103 -17.70 20.97 4.23
C ARG A 103 -16.63 21.51 5.19
N ASN A 104 -15.35 21.33 4.85
CA ASN A 104 -14.24 21.81 5.69
C ASN A 104 -13.84 23.26 5.37
N TRP A 105 -14.49 23.90 4.39
CA TRP A 105 -14.13 25.24 3.92
C TRP A 105 -15.26 26.24 4.17
N ARG A 106 -14.89 27.45 4.64
CA ARG A 106 -15.83 28.58 4.81
C ARG A 106 -16.35 29.09 3.46
N THR A 107 -15.44 29.22 2.49
CA THR A 107 -15.79 29.48 1.09
C THR A 107 -15.89 28.13 0.39
N PRO A 108 -17.05 27.75 -0.16
CA PRO A 108 -17.21 26.47 -0.84
C PRO A 108 -16.14 26.27 -1.92
N ARG A 109 -15.55 25.09 -1.94
CA ARG A 109 -14.61 24.62 -2.97
C ARG A 109 -15.13 23.30 -3.53
N ASP A 110 -14.78 23.03 -4.77
CA ASP A 110 -15.02 21.70 -5.36
C ASP A 110 -14.35 20.63 -4.51
N GLU A 111 -15.04 19.50 -4.36
CA GLU A 111 -14.44 18.36 -3.69
C GLU A 111 -13.38 17.75 -4.60
N ILE A 112 -12.25 17.30 -4.04
CA ILE A 112 -11.17 16.70 -4.81
C ILE A 112 -10.79 15.38 -4.17
N SER A 113 -10.74 14.33 -5.00
CA SER A 113 -10.27 13.01 -4.62
C SER A 113 -9.09 12.58 -5.47
N LEU A 114 -8.12 11.94 -4.82
CA LEU A 114 -6.97 11.34 -5.50
C LEU A 114 -7.29 9.88 -5.83
N ILE A 115 -7.44 9.58 -7.12
CA ILE A 115 -7.78 8.25 -7.61
C ILE A 115 -6.51 7.41 -7.68
N ASN A 116 -6.38 6.53 -6.68
CA ASN A 116 -5.44 5.42 -6.63
C ASN A 116 -6.23 4.21 -6.11
N TRP A 117 -6.85 3.50 -7.05
CA TRP A 117 -7.81 2.42 -6.81
C TRP A 117 -7.38 1.15 -7.55
N ALA A 118 -7.98 0.01 -7.21
CA ALA A 118 -7.74 -1.23 -7.92
C ALA A 118 -8.03 -1.13 -9.44
N GLN A 119 -8.93 -0.23 -9.84
CA GLN A 119 -9.32 -0.03 -11.23
C GLN A 119 -8.26 0.68 -12.09
N ASN A 120 -7.27 1.34 -11.50
CA ASN A 120 -6.13 1.93 -12.22
C ASN A 120 -4.77 1.39 -11.78
N ASP A 121 -4.76 0.19 -11.21
CA ASP A 121 -3.54 -0.56 -10.94
C ASP A 121 -3.03 -1.24 -12.21
N TYR A 122 -1.90 -0.75 -12.72
CA TYR A 122 -1.28 -1.30 -13.92
C TYR A 122 -0.41 -2.51 -13.55
N ALA A 123 -0.95 -3.70 -13.77
CA ALA A 123 -0.30 -4.98 -13.50
C ALA A 123 0.00 -5.79 -14.79
N ILE A 124 0.17 -5.14 -15.94
CA ILE A 124 0.44 -5.86 -17.20
C ILE A 124 1.93 -6.14 -17.38
N SER A 125 2.80 -5.26 -16.86
CA SER A 125 4.24 -5.40 -17.00
C SER A 125 4.93 -4.85 -15.76
N PRO A 126 6.01 -5.51 -15.29
CA PRO A 126 6.79 -5.03 -14.17
C PRO A 126 7.39 -3.66 -14.48
N LEU A 127 7.40 -2.78 -13.48
CA LEU A 127 7.97 -1.44 -13.60
C LEU A 127 9.50 -1.49 -13.64
N LEU A 128 10.10 -2.36 -12.83
CA LEU A 128 11.54 -2.48 -12.67
C LEU A 128 12.05 -3.76 -13.33
N ASP A 129 13.19 -3.69 -14.01
CA ASP A 129 13.91 -4.86 -14.56
C ASP A 129 13.09 -5.71 -15.56
N GLY A 130 11.97 -5.18 -16.04
CA GLY A 130 11.11 -5.80 -17.04
C GLY A 130 11.66 -5.70 -18.47
N PRO A 131 11.08 -6.47 -19.41
CA PRO A 131 11.46 -6.40 -20.81
C PRO A 131 11.02 -5.09 -21.50
N ILE A 132 10.08 -4.36 -20.91
CA ILE A 132 9.57 -3.08 -21.42
C ILE A 132 10.28 -1.95 -20.66
N PRO A 133 10.77 -0.90 -21.36
CA PRO A 133 11.35 0.26 -20.70
C PRO A 133 10.41 0.91 -19.68
N GLU A 134 10.95 1.33 -18.52
CA GLU A 134 10.17 1.94 -17.43
C GLU A 134 9.27 3.09 -17.91
N ARG A 135 9.79 3.95 -18.79
CA ARG A 135 9.03 5.07 -19.38
C ARG A 135 7.75 4.60 -20.08
N ASP A 136 7.81 3.49 -20.80
CA ASP A 136 6.69 2.98 -21.59
C ASP A 136 5.68 2.26 -20.70
N VAL A 137 6.14 1.59 -19.63
CA VAL A 137 5.28 1.07 -18.55
C VAL A 137 4.52 2.20 -17.87
N VAL A 138 5.20 3.31 -17.52
CA VAL A 138 4.57 4.49 -16.91
C VAL A 138 3.57 5.15 -17.86
N ALA A 139 3.90 5.26 -19.16
CA ALA A 139 2.98 5.78 -20.16
C ALA A 139 1.72 4.90 -20.29
N ALA A 140 1.88 3.58 -20.29
CA ALA A 140 0.76 2.64 -20.31
C ALA A 140 -0.10 2.72 -19.05
N ALA A 141 0.51 2.88 -17.87
CA ALA A 141 -0.19 3.12 -16.62
C ALA A 141 -0.97 4.45 -16.63
N LYS A 142 -0.40 5.53 -17.17
CA LYS A 142 -1.13 6.80 -17.39
C LYS A 142 -2.31 6.61 -18.34
N GLY A 143 -2.13 5.82 -19.41
CA GLY A 143 -3.20 5.46 -20.35
C GLY A 143 -4.35 4.67 -19.72
N LEU A 144 -4.04 3.74 -18.80
CA LEU A 144 -5.05 3.05 -18.00
C LEU A 144 -5.82 4.03 -17.09
N THR A 145 -5.11 4.89 -16.36
CA THR A 145 -5.75 5.92 -15.52
C THR A 145 -6.64 6.85 -16.33
N ALA A 146 -6.19 7.33 -17.49
CA ALA A 146 -7.00 8.15 -18.38
C ALA A 146 -8.26 7.38 -18.84
N SER A 147 -8.11 6.09 -19.17
CA SER A 147 -9.24 5.23 -19.57
C SER A 147 -10.27 5.07 -18.43
N LEU A 148 -9.81 5.00 -17.17
CA LEU A 148 -10.69 4.99 -15.99
C LEU A 148 -11.44 6.32 -15.84
N VAL A 149 -10.75 7.46 -16.00
CA VAL A 149 -11.40 8.79 -15.93
C VAL A 149 -12.47 8.93 -17.01
N TYR A 150 -12.15 8.57 -18.25
CA TYR A 150 -13.11 8.59 -19.35
C TYR A 150 -14.32 7.68 -19.03
N TRP A 151 -14.06 6.46 -18.54
CA TRP A 151 -15.12 5.54 -18.13
C TRP A 151 -16.04 6.14 -17.05
N LEU A 152 -15.46 6.77 -16.02
CA LEU A 152 -16.23 7.44 -14.97
C LEU A 152 -17.13 8.52 -15.55
N GLN A 153 -16.64 9.31 -16.51
CA GLN A 153 -17.40 10.39 -17.12
C GLN A 153 -18.53 9.90 -18.04
N THR A 154 -18.36 8.76 -18.72
CA THR A 154 -19.27 8.38 -19.82
C THR A 154 -20.06 7.09 -19.62
N ALA A 155 -19.55 6.13 -18.83
CA ALA A 155 -20.03 4.74 -18.89
C ALA A 155 -20.11 4.02 -17.53
N ALA A 156 -19.67 4.67 -16.44
CA ALA A 156 -19.82 4.11 -15.10
C ALA A 156 -21.30 4.09 -14.68
N PRO A 157 -21.85 2.96 -14.19
CA PRO A 157 -23.23 2.92 -13.70
C PRO A 157 -23.43 3.94 -12.58
N ASN A 158 -24.47 4.78 -12.69
CA ASN A 158 -24.79 5.78 -11.69
C ASN A 158 -26.02 5.38 -10.85
N ALA A 159 -26.20 6.03 -9.70
CA ALA A 159 -27.25 5.68 -8.73
C ALA A 159 -28.68 5.90 -9.27
N ASN A 160 -28.84 6.66 -10.36
CA ASN A 160 -30.12 6.95 -10.98
C ASN A 160 -30.48 5.95 -12.10
N GLY A 161 -29.73 4.85 -12.23
CA GLY A 161 -29.95 3.83 -13.26
C GLY A 161 -29.40 4.21 -14.65
N GLY A 162 -28.67 5.32 -14.76
CA GLY A 162 -27.99 5.76 -15.98
C GLY A 162 -26.49 5.43 -15.98
N PHE A 163 -25.77 6.09 -16.89
CA PHE A 163 -24.33 5.92 -17.05
C PHE A 163 -23.58 7.25 -17.04
N GLY A 164 -22.36 7.23 -16.54
CA GLY A 164 -21.46 8.37 -16.46
C GLY A 164 -21.74 9.29 -15.27
N TYR A 165 -20.67 9.99 -14.89
CA TYR A 165 -20.63 11.07 -13.93
C TYR A 165 -19.99 12.28 -14.60
N PRO A 166 -20.71 13.03 -15.45
CA PRO A 166 -20.15 14.16 -16.19
C PRO A 166 -19.68 15.31 -15.29
N GLN A 167 -20.11 15.35 -14.03
CA GLN A 167 -19.64 16.28 -13.02
C GLN A 167 -18.24 15.94 -12.45
N LEU A 168 -17.71 14.75 -12.75
CA LEU A 168 -16.35 14.37 -12.40
C LEU A 168 -15.38 14.86 -13.47
N GLN A 169 -14.51 15.79 -13.11
CA GLN A 169 -13.59 16.44 -14.04
C GLN A 169 -12.16 16.34 -13.53
N LEU A 170 -11.18 16.38 -14.43
CA LEU A 170 -9.78 16.45 -14.02
C LEU A 170 -9.54 17.72 -13.20
N ALA A 171 -8.97 17.57 -12.00
CA ALA A 171 -8.61 18.69 -11.15
C ALA A 171 -7.22 19.21 -11.56
N ALA A 172 -7.16 19.86 -12.72
CA ALA A 172 -5.92 20.42 -13.27
C ALA A 172 -5.27 21.41 -12.29
N GLY A 173 -3.94 21.40 -12.19
CA GLY A 173 -3.17 22.26 -11.31
C GLY A 173 -3.06 21.80 -9.86
N VAL A 174 -3.95 20.93 -9.35
CA VAL A 174 -3.87 20.40 -7.97
C VAL A 174 -2.55 19.67 -7.72
N LEU A 175 -2.07 18.94 -8.73
CA LEU A 175 -0.83 18.17 -8.67
C LEU A 175 0.35 18.87 -9.38
N GLY A 176 0.20 20.14 -9.77
CA GLY A 176 1.19 20.87 -10.57
C GLY A 176 1.29 20.41 -12.03
N THR A 177 0.26 19.73 -12.55
CA THR A 177 0.19 19.11 -13.88
C THR A 177 -1.23 19.26 -14.46
N ASP A 178 -1.53 18.53 -15.54
CA ASP A 178 -2.85 18.32 -16.17
C ASP A 178 -3.84 17.51 -15.32
N GLY A 179 -3.55 17.27 -14.04
CA GLY A 179 -4.39 16.50 -13.11
C GLY A 179 -3.84 15.12 -12.78
N TYR A 180 -2.80 14.65 -13.48
CA TYR A 180 -2.11 13.38 -13.19
C TYR A 180 -0.88 13.62 -12.30
N ALA A 181 -0.56 12.71 -11.40
CA ALA A 181 0.61 12.85 -10.53
C ALA A 181 1.91 13.00 -11.34
N GLN A 182 2.84 13.79 -10.80
CA GLN A 182 4.15 14.06 -11.42
C GLN A 182 5.01 12.79 -11.54
N GLN A 183 4.78 11.82 -10.66
CA GLN A 183 5.47 10.54 -10.63
C GLN A 183 4.47 9.40 -10.47
N VAL A 184 4.86 8.23 -10.98
CA VAL A 184 4.09 7.00 -10.78
C VAL A 184 4.16 6.57 -9.31
N TYR A 185 3.05 6.12 -8.76
CA TYR A 185 3.02 5.46 -7.46
C TYR A 185 3.58 4.05 -7.59
N VAL A 186 4.67 3.79 -6.87
CA VAL A 186 5.39 2.52 -6.88
C VAL A 186 5.16 1.77 -5.56
N ARG A 187 4.72 0.51 -5.64
CA ARG A 187 4.47 -0.35 -4.47
C ARG A 187 5.69 -1.14 -4.01
N GLU A 188 6.64 -1.38 -4.92
CA GLU A 188 7.84 -2.18 -4.67
C GLU A 188 9.08 -1.52 -5.26
N SER A 189 10.17 -1.51 -4.49
CA SER A 189 11.50 -1.11 -4.97
C SER A 189 12.46 -2.30 -4.97
N ARG A 190 13.68 -2.07 -5.45
CA ARG A 190 14.80 -2.99 -5.19
C ARG A 190 15.10 -2.94 -3.70
N ARG A 191 15.11 -4.11 -3.06
CA ARG A 191 15.39 -4.27 -1.63
C ARG A 191 16.84 -4.72 -1.44
N ILE A 192 17.48 -4.22 -0.39
CA ILE A 192 18.80 -4.73 0.02
C ILE A 192 18.66 -6.15 0.56
N VAL A 193 19.76 -6.92 0.53
CA VAL A 193 19.90 -8.12 1.36
C VAL A 193 20.59 -7.68 2.65
N GLY A 194 19.82 -7.62 3.73
CA GLY A 194 20.30 -7.09 5.01
C GLY A 194 20.92 -8.12 5.94
N LEU A 195 21.46 -7.65 7.07
CA LEU A 195 21.91 -8.51 8.18
C LEU A 195 20.74 -9.22 8.85
N ASP A 196 19.57 -8.59 8.88
CA ASP A 196 18.30 -9.20 9.24
C ASP A 196 17.34 -9.09 8.04
N CYS A 197 16.40 -10.03 7.93
CA CYS A 197 15.30 -9.95 6.96
C CYS A 197 13.99 -10.26 7.67
N LEU A 198 13.07 -9.30 7.71
CA LEU A 198 11.75 -9.53 8.30
C LEU A 198 10.90 -10.38 7.34
N THR A 199 10.32 -11.45 7.87
CA THR A 199 9.57 -12.46 7.12
C THR A 199 8.11 -12.56 7.58
N GLN A 200 7.28 -13.11 6.72
CA GLN A 200 5.87 -13.38 6.95
C GLN A 200 5.67 -14.21 8.23
N SER A 201 6.48 -15.25 8.43
CA SER A 201 6.39 -16.14 9.61
C SER A 201 6.54 -15.41 10.94
N GLN A 202 7.25 -14.28 10.95
CA GLN A 202 7.42 -13.45 12.14
C GLN A 202 6.23 -12.52 12.39
N ILE A 203 5.44 -12.15 11.37
CA ILE A 203 4.38 -11.13 11.52
C ILE A 203 2.97 -11.67 11.31
N LEU A 204 2.79 -12.90 10.83
CA LEU A 204 1.48 -13.52 10.76
C LEU A 204 0.84 -13.63 12.16
N VAL A 205 -0.47 -13.41 12.20
CA VAL A 205 -1.27 -13.75 13.39
C VAL A 205 -1.19 -15.27 13.57
N GLN A 206 -0.65 -15.70 14.69
CA GLN A 206 -0.69 -17.11 15.08
C GLN A 206 -2.05 -17.39 15.76
N PRO A 207 -2.74 -18.50 15.40
CA PRO A 207 -3.94 -18.90 16.13
C PRO A 207 -3.60 -19.18 17.60
N ASN A 208 -4.59 -19.03 18.49
CA ASN A 208 -4.45 -19.43 19.87
C ASN A 208 -4.08 -20.93 19.92
N PRO A 209 -3.04 -21.37 20.64
CA PRO A 209 -2.65 -22.78 20.72
C PRO A 209 -3.75 -23.71 21.27
N HIS A 210 -4.80 -23.17 21.89
CA HIS A 210 -6.00 -23.92 22.30
C HIS A 210 -7.07 -24.09 21.20
N GLU A 211 -6.88 -23.47 20.04
CA GLU A 211 -7.78 -23.52 18.88
C GLU A 211 -6.97 -23.91 17.62
N ALA A 212 -6.30 -25.06 17.68
CA ALA A 212 -5.39 -25.56 16.64
C ALA A 212 -6.04 -25.76 15.26
N ASP A 213 -7.38 -25.79 15.19
CA ASP A 213 -8.17 -25.97 13.97
C ASP A 213 -8.75 -24.66 13.39
N ALA A 214 -8.51 -23.51 14.03
CA ALA A 214 -8.96 -22.24 13.50
C ALA A 214 -8.04 -21.80 12.34
N VAL A 215 -8.45 -22.11 11.11
CA VAL A 215 -7.98 -21.39 9.92
C VAL A 215 -8.34 -19.93 10.15
N VAL A 216 -7.38 -19.11 10.62
CA VAL A 216 -7.51 -17.66 10.52
C VAL A 216 -7.47 -17.39 9.03
N PRO A 217 -8.58 -17.02 8.37
CA PRO A 217 -8.53 -16.69 6.97
C PRO A 217 -7.53 -15.55 6.85
N ASN A 218 -6.55 -15.67 5.94
CA ASN A 218 -5.72 -14.53 5.58
C ASN A 218 -6.62 -13.31 5.29
N ALA A 219 -7.78 -13.55 4.69
CA ALA A 219 -8.86 -12.62 4.48
C ALA A 219 -9.27 -11.80 5.72
N VAL A 220 -9.09 -10.48 5.66
CA VAL A 220 -9.80 -9.51 6.50
C VAL A 220 -11.31 -9.71 6.38
N VAL A 221 -11.93 -10.40 7.32
CA VAL A 221 -13.38 -10.32 7.46
C VAL A 221 -13.69 -8.87 7.86
N PRO A 222 -14.58 -8.15 7.16
CA PRO A 222 -15.11 -6.89 7.66
C PRO A 222 -15.63 -7.14 9.09
N ASN A 223 -15.16 -6.38 10.08
CA ASN A 223 -15.46 -6.57 11.50
C ASN A 223 -14.76 -7.77 12.18
N ALA A 224 -13.67 -8.31 11.63
CA ALA A 224 -12.81 -9.23 12.39
C ALA A 224 -12.32 -8.51 13.65
N VAL A 225 -12.87 -8.92 14.80
CA VAL A 225 -12.39 -8.52 16.12
C VAL A 225 -10.92 -8.90 16.19
N VAL A 226 -10.04 -7.91 16.32
CA VAL A 226 -8.64 -8.15 16.70
C VAL A 226 -8.70 -9.06 17.92
N PRO A 227 -8.17 -10.30 17.87
CA PRO A 227 -8.21 -11.17 19.03
C PRO A 227 -7.70 -10.39 20.23
N ASN A 228 -8.42 -10.44 21.36
CA ASN A 228 -8.12 -9.64 22.57
C ASN A 228 -6.69 -9.83 23.13
N ALA A 229 -5.86 -10.69 22.52
CA ALA A 229 -4.45 -10.86 22.81
C ALA A 229 -3.62 -11.09 21.54
N VAL A 230 -3.53 -10.09 20.64
CA VAL A 230 -2.49 -10.14 19.59
C VAL A 230 -1.14 -9.79 20.24
N VAL A 231 -0.28 -10.80 20.41
CA VAL A 231 1.09 -10.61 20.91
C VAL A 231 1.95 -10.01 19.79
N PRO A 232 2.49 -8.79 19.93
CA PRO A 232 3.33 -8.19 18.90
C PRO A 232 4.63 -8.96 18.68
N PHE A 233 5.15 -8.93 17.46
CA PHE A 233 6.53 -9.34 17.21
C PHE A 233 7.51 -8.27 17.71
N GLN A 234 8.41 -8.65 18.62
CA GLN A 234 9.38 -7.76 19.25
C GLN A 234 10.80 -8.30 19.02
N ALA A 235 11.63 -7.54 18.33
CA ALA A 235 13.05 -7.80 18.19
C ALA A 235 13.86 -6.95 19.19
N ASP A 236 14.84 -7.55 19.86
CA ASP A 236 15.69 -6.86 20.85
C ASP A 236 16.45 -5.67 20.23
N ASN A 237 16.84 -5.80 18.95
CA ASN A 237 17.52 -4.78 18.17
C ASN A 237 16.55 -3.89 17.36
N SER A 238 15.29 -3.78 17.80
CA SER A 238 14.30 -2.95 17.12
C SER A 238 14.69 -1.48 17.07
N VAL A 239 14.41 -0.85 15.92
CA VAL A 239 14.59 0.59 15.66
C VAL A 239 13.29 1.28 15.27
N GLY A 240 12.16 0.58 15.36
CA GLY A 240 10.88 1.14 14.96
C GLY A 240 9.72 0.16 15.09
N VAL A 241 8.50 0.66 14.99
CA VAL A 241 7.26 -0.13 15.03
C VAL A 241 6.44 0.08 13.76
N ALA A 242 5.77 -0.97 13.30
CA ALA A 242 4.88 -0.92 12.16
C ALA A 242 3.68 -1.84 12.37
N TRP A 243 2.55 -1.46 11.79
CA TRP A 243 1.35 -2.29 11.76
C TRP A 243 0.46 -1.91 10.57
N TYR A 244 0.47 -2.78 9.58
CA TYR A 244 -0.39 -2.70 8.40
C TYR A 244 -0.54 -4.10 7.82
N ASN A 245 -1.69 -4.41 7.22
CA ASN A 245 -1.92 -5.73 6.62
C ASN A 245 -0.91 -6.01 5.49
N MET A 246 -0.62 -7.28 5.23
CA MET A 246 0.06 -7.65 3.99
C MET A 246 -0.95 -7.52 2.85
N ASP A 247 -1.00 -6.33 2.25
CA ASP A 247 -1.91 -5.95 1.17
C ASP A 247 -1.18 -5.93 -0.18
N ILE A 248 -1.21 -7.06 -0.87
CA ILE A 248 -0.66 -7.29 -2.20
C ILE A 248 -1.80 -7.27 -3.19
N HIS A 249 -1.69 -6.40 -4.18
CA HIS A 249 -2.60 -6.33 -5.32
C HIS A 249 -2.24 -7.37 -6.39
N PRO A 250 -3.15 -7.71 -7.32
CA PRO A 250 -2.86 -8.62 -8.43
C PRO A 250 -1.55 -8.26 -9.13
N THR A 251 -0.57 -9.16 -9.06
CA THR A 251 0.81 -8.94 -9.47
C THR A 251 1.03 -9.20 -10.97
N CYS A 252 2.12 -8.68 -11.54
CA CYS A 252 2.32 -8.60 -12.98
C CYS A 252 2.43 -9.95 -13.72
N VAL A 253 2.86 -11.01 -13.04
CA VAL A 253 3.05 -12.33 -13.65
C VAL A 253 1.99 -13.30 -13.15
N SER A 254 1.88 -13.47 -11.83
CA SER A 254 0.93 -14.46 -11.29
C SER A 254 -0.50 -13.97 -11.25
N GLY A 255 -0.75 -12.66 -11.25
CA GLY A 255 -2.09 -12.08 -11.05
C GLY A 255 -2.66 -12.34 -9.66
N HIS A 256 -1.92 -12.96 -8.74
CA HIS A 256 -2.39 -13.25 -7.39
C HIS A 256 -2.29 -12.01 -6.50
N ALA A 257 -3.33 -11.80 -5.71
CA ALA A 257 -3.39 -10.82 -4.64
C ALA A 257 -3.46 -11.54 -3.28
N ILE A 258 -2.98 -10.88 -2.24
CA ILE A 258 -3.01 -11.34 -0.85
C ILE A 258 -3.46 -10.15 -0.02
N ASN A 259 -4.47 -10.32 0.83
CA ASN A 259 -4.74 -9.37 1.90
C ASN A 259 -4.77 -10.17 3.19
N ALA A 260 -3.70 -10.08 3.97
CA ALA A 260 -3.51 -10.85 5.19
C ALA A 260 -3.37 -9.98 6.43
N MET A 261 -4.14 -10.28 7.48
CA MET A 261 -3.97 -9.66 8.79
C MET A 261 -2.63 -10.10 9.40
N VAL A 262 -1.93 -9.14 10.00
CA VAL A 262 -0.66 -9.37 10.70
C VAL A 262 -0.73 -8.84 12.12
N ARG A 263 0.07 -9.43 13.02
CA ARG A 263 0.28 -8.88 14.36
C ARG A 263 1.11 -7.59 14.27
N PRO A 264 0.95 -6.60 15.17
CA PRO A 264 1.87 -5.47 15.26
C PRO A 264 3.31 -5.98 15.38
N PHE A 265 4.24 -5.31 14.72
CA PHE A 265 5.62 -5.80 14.65
C PHE A 265 6.64 -4.67 14.77
N THR A 266 7.85 -5.04 15.15
CA THR A 266 9.02 -4.16 15.20
C THR A 266 9.87 -4.32 13.95
N LEU A 267 10.65 -3.29 13.62
CA LEU A 267 11.63 -3.30 12.54
C LEU A 267 13.04 -3.56 13.13
N PRO A 268 13.65 -4.73 12.92
CA PRO A 268 15.02 -5.01 13.37
C PRO A 268 16.04 -4.08 12.71
N LEU A 269 17.08 -3.65 13.45
CA LEU A 269 18.16 -2.81 12.93
C LEU A 269 18.84 -3.43 11.69
N GLY A 270 19.03 -4.75 11.65
CA GLY A 270 19.69 -5.40 10.51
C GLY A 270 18.89 -5.30 9.21
N CYS A 271 17.60 -4.93 9.25
CA CYS A 271 16.82 -4.65 8.04
C CYS A 271 17.31 -3.38 7.31
N PHE A 272 18.07 -2.52 7.99
CA PHE A 272 18.61 -1.26 7.49
C PHE A 272 20.10 -1.34 7.12
N ILE A 273 20.72 -2.51 7.23
CA ILE A 273 22.16 -2.67 7.08
C ILE A 273 22.41 -3.71 6.01
N ALA A 274 22.94 -3.28 4.87
CA ALA A 274 23.29 -4.18 3.78
C ALA A 274 24.39 -5.16 4.22
N ARG A 275 24.24 -6.42 3.83
CA ARG A 275 25.19 -7.48 4.19
C ARG A 275 26.52 -7.36 3.45
N ASP A 276 26.52 -6.72 2.28
CA ASP A 276 27.61 -6.70 1.32
C ASP A 276 28.19 -5.29 1.06
N CYS A 277 27.72 -4.27 1.79
CA CYS A 277 28.30 -2.92 1.71
C CYS A 277 28.11 -2.12 3.02
N ASP A 278 29.09 -1.25 3.30
CA ASP A 278 29.13 -0.45 4.54
C ASP A 278 28.74 1.03 4.31
N ASN A 279 28.49 1.44 3.07
CA ASN A 279 28.26 2.83 2.66
C ASN A 279 26.86 3.06 2.07
N LEU A 280 25.89 2.20 2.38
CA LEU A 280 24.51 2.28 1.89
C LEU A 280 23.54 2.07 3.05
N ILE A 281 22.55 2.98 3.15
CA ILE A 281 21.42 2.84 4.09
C ILE A 281 20.12 2.96 3.27
N PRO A 282 19.24 1.95 3.29
CA PRO A 282 17.90 2.06 2.73
C PRO A 282 17.06 3.06 3.54
N ALA A 283 16.27 3.89 2.85
CA ALA A 283 15.49 4.97 3.48
C ALA A 283 14.02 4.96 3.03
N CYS A 284 13.56 3.88 2.38
CA CYS A 284 12.17 3.73 1.93
C CYS A 284 11.77 2.25 1.82
N LYS A 285 10.99 1.88 0.80
CA LYS A 285 10.55 0.49 0.48
C LYS A 285 11.71 -0.50 0.21
N ASN A 286 12.96 -0.05 0.29
CA ASN A 286 14.17 -0.80 -0.06
C ASN A 286 14.89 -1.46 1.13
N ILE A 287 14.30 -1.44 2.33
CA ILE A 287 14.82 -2.20 3.49
C ILE A 287 14.76 -3.73 3.23
N SER A 288 15.54 -4.48 3.99
CA SER A 288 15.60 -5.94 3.90
C SER A 288 14.37 -6.59 4.55
N VAL A 289 13.38 -6.88 3.71
CA VAL A 289 12.15 -7.60 4.04
C VAL A 289 11.76 -8.48 2.84
N THR A 290 11.00 -9.54 3.06
CA THR A 290 10.47 -10.35 1.95
C THR A 290 9.42 -9.57 1.16
N HIS A 291 9.11 -10.01 -0.07
CA HIS A 291 8.04 -9.45 -0.89
C HIS A 291 6.71 -9.36 -0.13
N LEU A 292 6.38 -10.40 0.63
CA LEU A 292 5.16 -10.48 1.42
C LEU A 292 5.13 -9.40 2.51
N VAL A 293 6.22 -9.28 3.26
CA VAL A 293 6.34 -8.29 4.34
C VAL A 293 6.47 -6.86 3.81
N ASN A 294 7.06 -6.66 2.63
CA ASN A 294 7.12 -5.33 2.01
C ASN A 294 5.73 -4.71 1.86
N ALA A 295 4.69 -5.52 1.61
CA ALA A 295 3.32 -5.02 1.55
C ALA A 295 2.82 -4.42 2.88
N ALA A 296 3.35 -4.88 4.02
CA ALA A 296 3.06 -4.39 5.36
C ALA A 296 3.94 -3.20 5.78
N THR A 297 5.08 -2.96 5.11
CA THR A 297 6.00 -1.85 5.46
C THR A 297 5.98 -0.69 4.46
N ARG A 298 5.38 -0.86 3.27
CA ARG A 298 5.37 0.14 2.18
C ARG A 298 4.42 1.33 2.36
N THR A 299 3.66 1.39 3.46
CA THR A 299 2.70 2.48 3.68
C THR A 299 3.38 3.72 4.26
N HIS A 300 2.82 4.91 3.98
CA HIS A 300 3.44 6.18 4.33
C HIS A 300 3.93 6.30 5.79
N PRO A 301 3.19 5.86 6.82
CA PRO A 301 3.68 5.96 8.20
C PRO A 301 4.96 5.14 8.44
N THR A 302 5.02 3.92 7.92
CA THR A 302 6.20 3.06 8.06
C THR A 302 7.34 3.53 7.16
N GLU A 303 7.05 3.98 5.94
CA GLU A 303 8.06 4.54 5.04
C GLU A 303 8.71 5.81 5.60
N TRP A 304 7.91 6.68 6.23
CA TRP A 304 8.41 7.86 6.94
C TRP A 304 9.36 7.46 8.06
N LEU A 305 8.92 6.53 8.92
CA LEU A 305 9.73 5.99 10.02
C LEU A 305 11.06 5.41 9.50
N ILE A 306 11.04 4.67 8.40
CA ILE A 306 12.26 4.12 7.78
C ILE A 306 13.23 5.24 7.42
N GLY A 307 12.75 6.35 6.84
CA GLY A 307 13.57 7.51 6.52
C GLY A 307 14.17 8.19 7.76
N GLU A 308 13.38 8.36 8.82
CA GLU A 308 13.86 8.94 10.09
C GLU A 308 14.94 8.06 10.74
N VAL A 309 14.70 6.75 10.81
CA VAL A 309 15.66 5.77 11.35
C VAL A 309 16.94 5.77 10.51
N ALA A 310 16.84 5.80 9.18
CA ALA A 310 17.99 5.84 8.30
C ALA A 310 18.87 7.07 8.55
N GLY A 311 18.26 8.25 8.69
CA GLY A 311 18.97 9.49 8.99
C GLY A 311 19.67 9.46 10.36
N LEU A 312 18.99 8.97 11.39
CA LEU A 312 19.53 8.89 12.76
C LEU A 312 20.61 7.81 12.89
N LEU A 313 20.48 6.69 12.16
CA LEU A 313 21.51 5.66 12.08
C LEU A 313 22.78 6.21 11.41
N ALA A 314 22.63 6.97 10.31
CA ALA A 314 23.76 7.61 9.63
C ALA A 314 24.48 8.61 10.55
N ASP A 315 23.73 9.49 11.23
CA ASP A 315 24.29 10.44 12.19
C ASP A 315 25.05 9.73 13.33
N TYR A 316 24.46 8.69 13.92
CA TYR A 316 25.10 7.94 14.99
C TYR A 316 26.38 7.24 14.53
N ALA A 317 26.36 6.62 13.34
CA ALA A 317 27.54 5.95 12.77
C ALA A 317 28.70 6.92 12.55
N LEU A 318 28.41 8.13 12.06
CA LEU A 318 29.41 9.19 11.91
C LEU A 318 29.97 9.66 13.26
N GLN A 319 29.13 9.79 14.28
CA GLN A 319 29.54 10.23 15.61
C GLN A 319 30.45 9.22 16.32
N CYS A 320 30.15 7.91 16.22
CA CYS A 320 30.95 6.88 16.87
C CYS A 320 32.11 6.36 15.99
N GLY A 321 32.16 6.76 14.72
CA GLY A 321 33.19 6.33 13.76
C GLY A 321 33.17 4.83 13.50
N GLN A 322 32.00 4.18 13.60
CA GLN A 322 31.85 2.73 13.42
C GLN A 322 31.08 2.42 12.13
N PRO A 323 31.44 1.34 11.42
CA PRO A 323 30.61 0.82 10.34
C PRO A 323 29.30 0.27 10.90
N LEU A 324 28.25 0.28 10.06
CA LEU A 324 26.90 -0.11 10.46
C LEU A 324 26.84 -1.54 11.03
N ALA A 325 27.55 -2.49 10.41
CA ALA A 325 27.63 -3.86 10.88
C ALA A 325 28.23 -3.96 12.30
N ALA A 326 29.22 -3.12 12.64
CA ALA A 326 29.81 -3.09 13.97
C ALA A 326 28.89 -2.46 15.03
N ILE A 327 27.97 -1.59 14.61
CA ILE A 327 26.90 -1.09 15.48
C ILE A 327 25.89 -2.21 15.75
N HIS A 328 25.47 -2.95 14.72
CA HIS A 328 24.53 -4.07 14.84
C HIS A 328 25.05 -5.21 15.72
N SER A 329 26.34 -5.55 15.60
CA SER A 329 26.93 -6.64 16.37
C SER A 329 27.18 -6.32 17.86
N ASP A 330 27.15 -5.04 18.24
CA ASP A 330 27.45 -4.58 19.60
C ASP A 330 26.17 -4.12 20.31
N ARG A 331 25.76 -4.89 21.33
CA ARG A 331 24.54 -4.62 22.11
C ARG A 331 24.52 -3.25 22.76
N GLU A 332 25.66 -2.73 23.22
CA GLU A 332 25.71 -1.41 23.86
C GLU A 332 25.52 -0.30 22.84
N ARG A 333 26.07 -0.45 21.63
CA ARG A 333 25.86 0.50 20.53
C ARG A 333 24.44 0.47 20.00
N VAL A 334 23.81 -0.71 19.91
CA VAL A 334 22.38 -0.83 19.61
C VAL A 334 21.55 -0.08 20.66
N ARG A 335 21.86 -0.24 21.96
CA ARG A 335 21.16 0.47 23.04
C ARG A 335 21.37 1.98 22.99
N GLU A 336 22.54 2.45 22.61
CA GLU A 336 22.83 3.87 22.38
C GLU A 336 21.98 4.44 21.24
N LEU A 337 21.92 3.75 20.10
CA LEU A 337 21.05 4.13 18.99
C LEU A 337 19.58 4.15 19.42
N GLN A 338 19.12 3.10 20.11
CA GLN A 338 17.75 3.02 20.64
C GLN A 338 17.41 4.18 21.58
N ARG A 339 18.35 4.59 22.44
CA ARG A 339 18.16 5.78 23.29
C ARG A 339 18.02 7.06 22.46
N LYS A 340 18.78 7.22 21.38
CA LYS A 340 18.66 8.36 20.45
C LYS A 340 17.31 8.37 19.75
N LEU A 341 16.85 7.23 19.25
CA LEU A 341 15.53 7.07 18.61
C LEU A 341 14.39 7.44 19.58
N LEU A 342 14.44 6.91 20.80
CA LEU A 342 13.46 7.22 21.85
C LEU A 342 13.46 8.71 22.22
N ALA A 343 14.63 9.35 22.27
CA ALA A 343 14.75 10.77 22.61
C ALA A 343 14.07 11.71 21.59
N VAL A 344 13.95 11.29 20.33
CA VAL A 344 13.19 12.02 19.29
C VAL A 344 11.75 11.55 19.14
N GLY A 345 11.30 10.64 20.00
CA GLY A 345 9.92 10.16 20.05
C GLY A 345 9.60 8.98 19.14
N ILE A 346 10.60 8.31 18.55
CA ILE A 346 10.39 7.11 17.74
C ILE A 346 10.15 5.90 18.66
N PRO A 347 8.96 5.27 18.63
CA PRO A 347 8.72 4.06 19.40
C PRO A 347 9.48 2.89 18.78
N ILE A 348 10.26 2.18 19.59
CA ILE A 348 11.02 0.99 19.18
C ILE A 348 10.39 -0.32 19.67
N ARG A 349 9.26 -0.25 20.38
CA ARG A 349 8.55 -1.42 20.91
C ARG A 349 7.05 -1.18 20.95
N TRP A 350 6.29 -2.25 20.83
CA TRP A 350 4.85 -2.22 21.11
C TRP A 350 4.62 -2.41 22.60
N ASP A 351 4.24 -1.35 23.31
CA ASP A 351 3.83 -1.45 24.71
C ASP A 351 2.31 -1.35 24.86
N GLU A 352 1.83 -1.63 26.06
CA GLU A 352 0.40 -1.63 26.36
C GLU A 352 -0.26 -0.26 26.10
N PRO A 353 0.35 0.91 26.44
CA PRO A 353 -0.14 2.21 26.01
C PRO A 353 -0.30 2.35 24.49
N LEU A 354 0.70 1.92 23.71
CA LEU A 354 0.66 2.04 22.25
C LEU A 354 -0.41 1.12 21.64
N LEU A 355 -0.55 -0.11 22.15
CA LEU A 355 -1.61 -1.03 21.73
C LEU A 355 -3.01 -0.53 22.07
N ARG A 356 -3.21 0.09 23.25
CA ARG A 356 -4.50 0.70 23.63
C ARG A 356 -4.92 1.86 22.73
N ARG A 357 -3.96 2.59 22.15
CA ARG A 357 -4.27 3.66 21.17
C ARG A 357 -4.89 3.08 19.89
N LEU A 358 -4.53 1.85 19.53
CA LEU A 358 -5.00 1.19 18.32
C LEU A 358 -6.42 0.64 18.45
N THR A 359 -6.79 0.11 19.62
CA THR A 359 -8.13 -0.46 19.87
C THR A 359 -9.25 0.58 19.88
N ASN A 360 -8.91 1.87 19.98
CA ASN A 360 -9.86 2.98 20.05
C ASN A 360 -10.11 3.67 18.69
N ILE A 361 -9.56 3.15 17.58
CA ILE A 361 -9.77 3.70 16.24
C ILE A 361 -11.10 3.16 15.68
N PRO A 362 -12.11 4.01 15.40
CA PRO A 362 -13.40 3.54 14.91
C PRO A 362 -13.29 2.85 13.53
N ALA A 363 -13.69 1.58 13.41
CA ALA A 363 -13.68 0.87 12.13
C ALA A 363 -14.64 1.47 11.10
N HIS A 364 -14.24 1.54 9.83
CA HIS A 364 -15.16 1.84 8.72
C HIS A 364 -16.07 0.63 8.48
N SER A 365 -17.37 0.87 8.21
CA SER A 365 -18.30 -0.22 7.87
C SER A 365 -18.23 -0.51 6.37
N LEU A 366 -18.13 -1.80 6.01
CA LEU A 366 -18.33 -2.25 4.64
C LEU A 366 -19.80 -2.59 4.35
N GLU A 367 -20.68 -2.41 5.34
CA GLU A 367 -22.13 -2.51 5.17
C GLU A 367 -22.62 -1.30 4.34
N VAL A 368 -23.28 -1.62 3.22
CA VAL A 368 -23.91 -0.68 2.28
C VAL A 368 -25.38 -0.53 2.61
#